data_AF-A0A936ZH69-F1
#
_entry.id   AF-A0A936ZH69-F1
#
_cell.length_a   1.000
_cell.length_b   1.000
_cell.length_c   1.000
_cell.angle_alpha   90.00
_cell.angle_beta   90.00
_cell.angle_gamma   90.00
#
_symmetry.space_group_name_H-M   'P 1'
#
loop_
_entity.id
_entity.type
_entity.pdbx_description
1 polymer ?
#
loop_
_entity_poly.entity_id
_entity_poly.type
_entity_poly.pdbx_seq_one_letter_code
_entity_poly.pdbx_strand_id
1 'polypeptide(L)' 'MQDWLPVRLAPRDGTPVILWIEDEEAMPTYPVTVGVWETDDMTRRSHWRVFGARYGTHIYFDQHIVGWRPLPPHHRA' A
#
# COMPACT_ATOMS: atom_id res chain seq x y z
N MET A 1 -2.30 -2.70 16.29
CA MET A 1 -1.28 -1.85 15.62
C MET A 1 0.15 -2.34 15.84
N GLN A 2 0.42 -3.26 16.79
CA GLN A 2 1.79 -3.69 17.17
C GLN A 2 2.65 -4.36 16.06
N ASP A 3 2.05 -4.77 14.93
CA ASP A 3 2.78 -5.44 13.83
C ASP A 3 2.91 -4.60 12.54
N TRP A 4 2.49 -3.34 12.56
CA TRP A 4 2.55 -2.45 11.40
C TRP A 4 3.75 -1.50 11.50
N LEU A 5 4.56 -1.47 10.44
CA LEU A 5 5.74 -0.63 10.34
C LEU A 5 5.38 0.75 9.77
N PRO A 6 6.11 1.82 10.14
CA PRO A 6 5.96 3.13 9.53
C PRO A 6 6.18 3.10 8.02
N VAL A 7 5.30 3.74 7.23
CA VAL A 7 5.36 3.75 5.75
C VAL A 7 6.70 4.24 5.20
N ARG A 8 7.40 5.15 5.90
CA ARG A 8 8.75 5.61 5.52
C ARG A 8 9.80 4.50 5.42
N LEU A 9 9.55 3.35 6.04
CA LEU A 9 10.43 2.17 5.99
C LEU A 9 10.02 1.15 4.92
N ALA A 10 8.90 1.37 4.24
CA ALA A 10 8.42 0.47 3.21
C ALA A 10 9.36 0.44 2.01
N PRO A 11 9.55 -0.73 1.37
CA PRO A 11 10.38 -0.86 0.19
C PRO A 11 9.84 0.00 -0.96
N ARG A 12 10.74 0.72 -1.63
CA ARG A 12 10.44 1.65 -2.75
C ARG A 12 10.97 1.14 -4.08
N ASP A 13 11.13 -0.18 -4.18
CA ASP A 13 11.74 -0.90 -5.29
C ASP A 13 10.72 -1.71 -6.11
N GLY A 14 9.42 -1.48 -5.87
CA GLY A 14 8.34 -2.23 -6.51
C GLY A 14 8.00 -3.56 -5.81
N THR A 15 8.67 -3.91 -4.70
CA THR A 15 8.30 -5.09 -3.91
C THR A 15 6.88 -4.95 -3.38
N PRO A 16 5.99 -5.94 -3.60
CA PRO A 16 4.62 -5.87 -3.12
C PRO A 16 4.58 -6.01 -1.60
N VAL A 17 3.79 -5.14 -0.97
CA VAL A 17 3.58 -5.11 0.46
C VAL A 17 2.11 -4.99 0.78
N ILE A 18 1.80 -5.18 2.05
CA ILE A 18 0.49 -4.95 2.60
C ILE A 18 0.45 -3.54 3.19
N LEU A 19 -0.60 -2.77 2.87
CA LEU A 19 -0.82 -1.40 3.33
C LEU A 19 -2.08 -1.29 4.18
N TRP A 20 -1.99 -0.47 5.23
CA TRP A 20 -3.13 0.09 5.95
C TRP A 20 -3.29 1.54 5.51
N ILE A 21 -4.40 1.83 4.85
CA ILE A 21 -4.73 3.13 4.29
C ILE A 21 -5.71 3.83 5.24
N GLU A 22 -5.61 5.16 5.37
CA GLU A 22 -6.64 6.04 5.94
C GLU A 22 -7.20 6.88 4.79
N ASP A 23 -8.49 6.71 4.48
CA ASP A 23 -9.18 7.33 3.36
C ASP A 23 -10.50 7.92 3.90
N GLU A 24 -10.64 9.25 3.82
CA GLU A 24 -11.81 9.97 4.33
C GLU A 24 -13.09 9.66 3.53
N GLU A 25 -12.96 9.33 2.23
CA GLU A 25 -14.09 8.98 1.36
C GLU A 25 -14.45 7.49 1.46
N ALA A 26 -13.46 6.64 1.76
CA ALA A 26 -13.62 5.21 1.94
C ALA A 26 -13.10 4.79 3.32
N MET A 27 -13.86 5.14 4.38
CA MET A 27 -13.55 4.81 5.78
C MET A 27 -12.88 3.43 5.91
N PRO A 28 -11.56 3.34 6.13
CA PRO A 28 -10.88 2.07 6.17
C PRO A 28 -10.96 1.58 7.60
N THR A 29 -12.12 1.00 7.94
CA THR A 29 -12.22 0.32 9.22
C THR A 29 -11.50 -1.03 9.14
N TYR A 30 -11.57 -1.76 8.01
CA TYR A 30 -10.70 -2.90 7.61
C TYR A 30 -11.07 -3.27 6.15
N PRO A 31 -10.17 -3.14 5.15
CA PRO A 31 -9.27 -4.25 4.84
C PRO A 31 -7.84 -3.83 4.42
N VAL A 32 -6.98 -4.80 4.62
CA VAL A 32 -5.55 -4.83 4.34
C VAL A 32 -5.34 -4.99 2.83
N THR A 33 -4.79 -3.99 2.15
CA THR A 33 -4.67 -4.04 0.67
C THR A 33 -3.23 -4.22 0.22
N VAL A 34 -3.02 -5.04 -0.81
CA VAL A 34 -1.69 -5.23 -1.40
C VAL A 34 -1.38 -4.06 -2.33
N GLY A 35 -0.19 -3.50 -2.22
CA GLY A 35 0.26 -2.44 -3.10
C GLY A 35 1.74 -2.52 -3.46
N VAL A 36 2.11 -1.80 -4.51
CA VAL A 36 3.49 -1.65 -5.00
C VAL A 36 3.82 -0.17 -5.12
N TRP A 37 5.07 0.18 -4.83
CA TRP A 37 5.56 1.53 -5.06
C TRP A 37 5.89 1.71 -6.54
N GLU A 38 5.30 2.72 -7.17
CA GLU A 38 5.54 3.07 -8.57
C GLU A 38 5.96 4.55 -8.66
N THR A 39 6.73 4.87 -9.70
CA THR A 39 7.01 6.26 -10.08
C THR A 39 6.45 6.48 -11.47
N ASP A 40 5.58 7.48 -11.60
CA ASP A 40 5.02 7.86 -12.88
C ASP A 40 6.08 8.60 -13.70
N ASP A 41 6.41 8.10 -14.90
CA ASP A 41 7.47 8.65 -15.74
C ASP A 41 7.17 10.06 -16.27
N MET A 42 5.89 10.40 -16.46
CA MET A 42 5.46 11.68 -17.02
C MET A 42 5.49 12.80 -15.98
N THR A 43 5.00 12.51 -14.78
CA THR A 43 4.85 13.48 -13.70
C THR A 43 6.00 13.42 -12.70
N ARG A 44 6.84 12.38 -12.78
CA ARG A 44 7.91 12.03 -11.82
C ARG A 44 7.43 11.93 -10.37
N ARG A 45 6.13 11.68 -10.18
CA ARG A 45 5.53 11.53 -8.86
C ARG A 45 5.49 10.06 -8.50
N SER A 46 5.95 9.75 -7.30
CA SER A 46 5.92 8.40 -6.77
C SER A 46 4.69 8.19 -5.89
N HIS A 47 4.10 7.00 -5.98
CA HIS A 47 2.87 6.67 -5.29
C HIS A 47 2.72 5.15 -5.08
N TRP A 48 1.82 4.79 -4.18
CA TRP A 48 1.37 3.42 -3.99
C TRP A 48 0.25 3.10 -4.96
N ARG A 49 0.48 2.07 -5.79
CA ARG A 49 -0.55 1.44 -6.60
C ARG A 49 -1.13 0.26 -5.86
N VAL A 50 -2.45 0.22 -5.72
CA VAL A 50 -3.16 -0.76 -4.87
C VAL A 50 -3.99 -1.76 -5.69
N PHE A 51 -3.90 -3.05 -5.37
CA PHE A 51 -4.63 -4.13 -6.04
C PHE A 51 -5.91 -4.49 -5.28
N GLY A 52 -7.07 -4.49 -5.95
CA GLY A 52 -8.30 -5.08 -5.39
C GLY A 52 -9.38 -4.12 -4.93
N ALA A 53 -9.32 -2.83 -5.27
CA ALA A 53 -10.54 -2.02 -5.22
C ALA A 53 -11.54 -2.59 -6.23
N ARG A 54 -12.81 -2.72 -5.81
CA ARG A 54 -13.90 -3.32 -6.59
C ARG A 54 -14.09 -2.66 -7.97
N TYR A 55 -13.51 -1.47 -8.17
CA TYR A 55 -13.52 -0.69 -9.40
C TYR A 55 -12.20 0.09 -9.60
N GLY A 56 -11.16 -0.53 -10.15
CA GLY A 56 -10.02 0.18 -10.74
C GLY A 56 -8.74 0.28 -9.91
N THR A 57 -7.72 0.90 -10.52
CA THR A 57 -6.41 1.17 -9.89
C THR A 57 -6.53 2.46 -9.07
N HIS A 58 -6.33 2.38 -7.76
CA HIS A 58 -6.26 3.56 -6.90
C HIS A 58 -4.80 3.92 -6.61
N ILE A 59 -4.56 5.23 -6.51
CA ILE A 59 -3.26 5.84 -6.27
C ILE A 59 -3.28 6.48 -4.89
N TYR A 60 -2.33 6.11 -4.03
CA TYR A 60 -2.20 6.67 -2.68
C TYR A 60 -0.78 7.21 -2.45
N PHE A 61 -0.69 8.35 -1.77
CA PHE A 61 0.58 8.91 -1.31
C PHE A 61 0.84 8.48 0.13
N ASP A 62 2.08 8.61 0.61
CA ASP A 62 2.47 8.20 1.96
C ASP A 62 1.61 8.80 3.07
N GLN A 63 1.10 10.02 2.89
CA GLN A 63 0.22 10.70 3.84
C GLN A 63 -1.13 9.98 4.05
N HIS A 64 -1.54 9.13 3.10
CA HIS A 64 -2.76 8.33 3.19
C HIS A 64 -2.49 6.95 3.81
N ILE A 65 -1.24 6.62 4.18
CA ILE A 65 -0.85 5.30 4.66
C ILE A 65 -0.49 5.36 6.14
N VAL A 66 -1.26 4.65 6.96
CA VAL A 66 -1.07 4.55 8.41
C VAL A 66 0.10 3.62 8.74
N GLY A 67 0.28 2.55 7.96
CA GLY A 67 1.36 1.61 8.15
C GLY A 67 1.45 0.55 7.06
N TRP A 68 2.52 -0.23 7.09
CA TRP A 68 2.73 -1.35 6.17
C TRP A 68 3.26 -2.60 6.87
N ARG A 69 3.18 -3.75 6.19
CA ARG A 69 3.84 -4.99 6.60
C ARG A 69 4.29 -5.80 5.36
N PRO A 70 5.31 -6.65 5.47
CA PRO A 70 5.68 -7.54 4.37
C PRO A 70 4.53 -8.51 4.08
N LEU A 71 4.50 -9.02 2.85
CA LEU A 71 3.64 -10.16 2.53
C LEU A 71 4.08 -11.36 3.38
N PRO A 72 3.13 -12.12 3.96
CA PRO A 72 3.46 -13.39 4.58
C PRO A 72 4.18 -14.29 3.56
N PRO A 73 5.24 -15.01 3.96
CA PRO A 73 5.86 -15.98 3.07
C PRO A 73 4.79 -16.96 2.58
N HIS A 74 4.77 -17.22 1.28
CA HIS A 74 3.92 -18.27 0.72
C HIS A 74 4.24 -19.58 1.45
N HIS A 75 3.30 -20.10 2.25
CA HIS A 75 3.37 -21.49 2.68
C HIS A 75 3.32 -22.34 1.40
N ARG A 76 4.45 -22.94 1.03
CA ARG A 76 4.41 -24.11 0.14
C ARG A 76 3.71 -25.20 0.93
N ALA A 77 2.43 -25.41 0.63
CA ALA A 77 1.73 -26.65 0.96
C ALA A 77 2.30 -27.79 0.09
#